data_AF-A0A3S0D7T8-F1
#
_entry.id   AF-A0A3S0D7T8-F1
#
_cell.length_a   1.000
_cell.length_b   1.000
_cell.length_c   1.000
_cell.angle_alpha   90.00
_cell.angle_beta   90.00
_cell.angle_gamma   90.00
#
_symmetry.space_group_name_H-M   'P 1'
#
loop_
_entity.id
_entity.type
_entity.pdbx_description
1 polymer ?
#
loop_
_entity_poly.entity_id
_entity_poly.type
_entity_poly.pdbx_seq_one_letter_code
_entity_poly.pdbx_strand_id
1 'polypeptide(L)'
;MFEIFLSKLKFLLKSPMVLFTYGIISKWYILVMVPAVVVTFWIFKGLTEAGILQTAEKIVVDALQDSKSVAQHCVPKILSFGDFWECLQNPPSYTPSKEEVLFEKGAKDLLDFENYNRNKDPYAE
;
A
#
# COMPACT_ATOMS: atom_id res chain seq x y z
N MET A 1 -7.39 18.81 17.67
CA MET A 1 -8.18 19.16 16.46
C MET A 1 -9.53 18.42 16.42
N PHE A 2 -9.55 17.10 16.64
CA PHE A 2 -10.77 16.28 16.70
C PHE A 2 -11.73 16.64 17.86
N GLU A 3 -11.19 16.96 19.05
CA GLU A 3 -11.95 17.44 20.22
C GLU A 3 -12.74 18.73 19.96
N ILE A 4 -12.12 19.69 19.25
CA ILE A 4 -12.75 20.99 18.89
C ILE A 4 -13.89 20.76 17.88
N PHE A 5 -13.70 19.81 16.96
CA PHE A 5 -14.72 19.41 15.98
C PHE A 5 -15.93 18.76 16.66
N LEU A 6 -15.71 17.84 17.60
CA LEU A 6 -16.78 17.21 18.39
C LEU A 6 -17.55 18.21 19.26
N SER A 7 -16.86 19.19 19.87
CA SER A 7 -17.48 20.24 20.68
C SER A 7 -18.40 21.15 19.86
N LYS A 8 -17.98 21.57 18.66
CA LYS A 8 -18.82 22.36 17.74
C LYS A 8 -19.99 21.57 17.17
N LEU A 9 -19.80 20.29 16.88
CA LEU A 9 -20.88 19.38 16.46
C LEU A 9 -21.97 19.25 17.54
N LYS A 10 -21.56 19.15 18.82
CA LYS A 10 -22.48 19.05 19.97
C LYS A 10 -23.33 20.31 20.16
N PHE A 11 -22.81 21.49 19.80
CA PHE A 11 -23.54 22.74 19.84
C PHE A 11 -24.54 22.87 18.67
N LEU A 12 -24.16 22.43 17.46
CA LEU A 12 -25.03 22.44 16.27
C LEU A 12 -26.18 21.41 16.38
N LEU A 13 -25.95 20.26 17.01
CA LEU A 13 -26.95 19.23 17.25
C LEU A 13 -28.01 19.59 18.30
N LYS A 14 -27.91 20.74 18.99
CA LYS A 14 -28.97 21.23 19.89
C LYS A 14 -30.17 21.83 19.14
N SER A 15 -30.00 22.18 17.87
CA SER A 15 -31.10 22.67 17.04
C SER A 15 -31.94 21.50 16.52
N PRO A 16 -33.25 21.43 16.81
CA PRO A 16 -34.11 20.31 16.40
C PRO A 16 -34.15 20.12 14.88
N MET A 17 -33.94 21.19 14.11
CA MET A 17 -33.90 21.16 12.64
C MET A 17 -32.62 20.49 12.10
N VAL A 18 -31.48 20.70 12.77
CA VAL A 18 -30.19 20.08 12.41
C VAL A 18 -30.23 18.59 12.74
N LEU A 19 -30.82 18.22 13.88
CA LEU A 19 -30.96 16.83 14.31
C LEU A 19 -31.85 16.02 13.35
N PHE A 20 -32.93 16.63 12.86
CA PHE A 20 -33.79 16.04 11.82
C PHE A 20 -33.05 15.84 10.50
N THR A 21 -32.36 16.87 10.01
CA THR A 21 -31.62 16.82 8.75
C THR A 21 -30.47 15.80 8.81
N TYR A 22 -29.74 15.79 9.93
CA TYR A 22 -28.69 14.81 10.18
C TYR A 22 -29.23 13.38 10.27
N GLY A 23 -30.39 13.17 10.90
CA GLY A 23 -31.03 11.86 10.98
C GLY A 23 -31.44 11.29 9.62
N ILE A 24 -31.99 12.14 8.74
CA ILE A 24 -32.36 11.72 7.37
C ILE A 24 -31.12 11.45 6.53
N ILE A 25 -30.16 12.37 6.51
CA ILE A 25 -28.92 12.22 5.72
C ILE A 25 -28.11 11.02 6.20
N SER A 26 -28.00 10.80 7.51
CA SER A 26 -27.26 9.67 8.08
C SER A 26 -27.86 8.32 7.67
N LYS A 27 -29.19 8.19 7.68
CA LYS A 27 -29.87 6.96 7.22
C LYS A 27 -29.63 6.70 5.74
N TRP A 28 -29.75 7.73 4.90
CA TRP A 28 -29.48 7.62 3.46
C TRP A 28 -28.01 7.30 3.17
N TYR A 29 -27.09 7.92 3.91
CA TYR A 29 -25.66 7.67 3.80
C TYR A 29 -25.32 6.20 4.11
N ILE A 30 -25.88 5.63 5.19
CA ILE A 30 -25.69 4.21 5.51
C ILE A 30 -26.26 3.32 4.41
N LEU A 31 -27.46 3.65 3.90
CA LEU A 31 -28.12 2.88 2.84
C LEU A 31 -27.31 2.85 1.54
N VAL A 32 -26.53 3.89 1.22
CA VAL A 32 -25.65 3.94 0.05
C VAL A 32 -24.26 3.37 0.34
N MET A 33 -23.70 3.62 1.53
CA MET A 33 -22.35 3.16 1.87
C MET A 33 -22.27 1.64 2.00
N VAL A 34 -23.28 1.00 2.59
CA VAL A 34 -23.29 -0.47 2.74
C VAL A 34 -23.19 -1.19 1.38
N PRO A 35 -24.05 -0.92 0.38
CA PRO A 35 -23.93 -1.55 -0.93
C PRO A 35 -22.64 -1.11 -1.66
N ALA A 36 -22.17 0.12 -1.48
CA ALA A 36 -20.90 0.55 -2.07
C ALA A 36 -19.70 -0.26 -1.54
N VAL A 37 -19.66 -0.53 -0.24
CA VAL A 37 -18.62 -1.37 0.39
C VAL A 37 -18.75 -2.82 -0.07
N VAL A 38 -19.97 -3.34 -0.18
CA VAL A 38 -20.20 -4.72 -0.67
C VAL A 38 -19.75 -4.85 -2.13
N VAL A 39 -20.15 -3.93 -3.01
CA VAL A 39 -19.77 -3.95 -4.42
C VAL A 39 -18.26 -3.82 -4.58
N THR A 40 -17.62 -2.90 -3.85
CA THR A 40 -16.16 -2.77 -3.90
C THR A 40 -15.47 -4.05 -3.40
N PHE A 41 -15.94 -4.66 -2.32
CA PHE A 41 -15.43 -5.96 -1.85
C PHE A 41 -15.50 -7.04 -2.93
N TRP A 42 -16.64 -7.18 -3.61
CA TRP A 42 -16.80 -8.16 -4.70
C TRP A 42 -15.93 -7.85 -5.92
N ILE A 43 -15.74 -6.57 -6.25
CA ILE A 43 -14.81 -6.14 -7.31
C ILE A 43 -13.38 -6.56 -6.93
N PHE A 44 -12.92 -6.23 -5.73
CA PHE A 44 -11.58 -6.62 -5.28
C PHE A 44 -11.40 -8.14 -5.26
N LYS A 45 -12.40 -8.88 -4.78
CA LYS A 45 -12.38 -10.34 -4.81
C LYS A 45 -12.29 -10.89 -6.24
N GLY A 46 -13.06 -10.33 -7.18
CA GLY A 46 -13.00 -10.69 -8.59
C GLY A 46 -11.67 -10.35 -9.25
N LEU A 47 -11.05 -9.22 -8.90
CA LEU A 47 -9.71 -8.84 -9.40
C LEU A 47 -8.61 -9.78 -8.87
N THR A 48 -8.75 -10.25 -7.62
CA THR A 48 -7.84 -11.24 -7.03
C THR A 48 -7.99 -12.60 -7.69
N GLU A 49 -9.23 -13.08 -7.89
CA GLU A 49 -9.50 -14.37 -8.56
C GLU A 49 -9.13 -14.35 -10.05
N ALA A 50 -9.23 -13.20 -10.72
CA ALA A 50 -8.82 -13.02 -12.11
C ALA A 50 -7.29 -12.89 -12.29
N GLY A 51 -6.49 -12.90 -11.21
CA GLY A 51 -5.02 -12.80 -11.29
C GLY A 51 -4.49 -11.42 -11.71
N ILE A 52 -5.36 -10.41 -11.83
CA ILE A 52 -4.98 -9.04 -12.18
C ILE A 52 -4.13 -8.43 -11.06
N LEU A 53 -4.47 -8.74 -9.81
CA LEU A 53 -3.72 -8.24 -8.65
C LEU A 53 -2.28 -8.77 -8.63
N GLN A 54 -2.06 -10.04 -8.98
CA GLN A 54 -0.73 -10.65 -9.10
C GLN A 54 0.06 -10.06 -10.28
N THR A 55 -0.62 -9.67 -11.35
CA THR A 55 0.01 -9.02 -12.50
C THR A 55 0.43 -7.59 -12.16
N ALA A 56 -0.43 -6.84 -11.46
CA ALA A 56 -0.10 -5.51 -10.96
C ALA A 56 1.06 -5.55 -9.95
N GLU A 57 1.05 -6.53 -9.05
CA GLU A 57 2.15 -6.77 -8.12
C GLU A 57 3.46 -7.05 -8.85
N LYS A 58 3.45 -7.95 -9.85
CA LYS A 58 4.64 -8.20 -10.70
C LYS A 58 5.15 -6.94 -11.38
N ILE A 59 4.27 -6.14 -11.98
CA ILE A 59 4.68 -4.89 -12.65
C ILE A 59 5.32 -3.91 -11.65
N VAL A 60 4.75 -3.79 -10.45
CA VAL A 60 5.32 -2.92 -9.41
C VAL A 60 6.66 -3.46 -8.93
N VAL A 61 6.77 -4.77 -8.69
CA VAL A 61 8.03 -5.41 -8.28
C VAL A 61 9.11 -5.25 -9.35
N ASP A 62 8.77 -5.48 -10.63
CA ASP A 62 9.68 -5.30 -11.77
C ASP A 62 10.13 -3.84 -11.87
N ALA A 63 9.20 -2.88 -11.79
CA ALA A 63 9.54 -1.46 -11.81
C ALA A 63 10.44 -1.05 -10.63
N LEU A 64 10.22 -1.62 -9.45
CA LEU A 64 11.10 -1.41 -8.30
C LEU A 64 12.48 -2.03 -8.53
N GLN A 65 12.56 -3.24 -9.08
CA GLN A 65 13.84 -3.89 -9.39
C GLN A 65 14.65 -3.11 -10.44
N ASP A 66 13.99 -2.63 -11.49
CA ASP A 66 14.61 -1.76 -12.49
C ASP A 66 15.13 -0.46 -11.85
N SER A 67 14.34 0.17 -10.97
CA SER A 67 14.76 1.38 -10.28
C SER A 67 15.98 1.14 -9.37
N LYS A 68 16.04 -0.01 -8.69
CA LYS A 68 17.17 -0.42 -7.85
C LYS A 68 18.40 -0.73 -8.70
N SER A 69 18.23 -1.37 -9.85
CA SER A 69 19.33 -1.63 -10.78
C SER A 69 19.96 -0.34 -11.28
N VAL A 70 19.14 0.62 -11.73
CA VAL A 70 19.59 1.93 -12.19
C VAL A 70 20.35 2.66 -11.07
N ALA A 71 19.85 2.59 -9.84
CA ALA A 71 20.51 3.17 -8.67
C ALA A 71 21.88 2.54 -8.39
N GLN A 72 22.01 1.22 -8.53
CA GLN A 72 23.24 0.49 -8.26
C GLN A 72 24.31 0.69 -9.35
N HIS A 73 23.91 0.70 -10.62
CA HIS A 73 24.84 0.62 -11.76
C HIS A 73 25.00 1.92 -12.54
N CYS A 74 23.94 2.73 -12.64
CA CYS A 74 23.95 3.94 -13.47
C CYS A 74 24.28 5.20 -12.67
N VAL A 75 23.81 5.34 -11.43
CA VAL A 75 24.11 6.52 -10.57
C VAL A 75 25.63 6.77 -10.41
N PRO A 76 26.51 5.76 -10.29
CA PRO A 76 27.95 6.00 -10.24
C PRO A 76 28.54 6.62 -11.52
N LYS A 77 27.85 6.50 -12.66
CA LYS A 77 28.26 7.04 -13.97
C LYS A 77 27.73 8.46 -14.24
N ILE A 78 27.12 9.12 -13.26
CA ILE A 78 26.47 10.44 -13.43
C ILE A 78 27.42 11.55 -13.93
N LEU A 79 28.74 11.38 -13.73
CA LEU A 79 29.76 12.34 -14.20
C LEU A 79 29.98 12.28 -15.72
N SER A 80 29.64 11.17 -16.38
CA SER A 80 29.68 11.02 -17.84
C SER A 80 28.26 10.83 -18.39
N PHE A 81 27.64 11.94 -18.83
CA PHE A 81 26.26 11.96 -19.34
C PHE A 81 26.00 10.93 -20.46
N GLY A 82 26.99 10.63 -21.31
CA GLY A 82 26.89 9.59 -22.35
C GLY A 82 26.74 8.20 -21.76
N ASP A 83 27.66 7.78 -20.89
CA ASP A 83 27.65 6.45 -20.26
C ASP A 83 26.47 6.28 -19.29
N PHE A 84 26.03 7.38 -18.67
CA PHE A 84 24.83 7.41 -17.84
C PHE A 84 23.57 7.14 -18.67
N TRP A 85 23.42 7.82 -19.81
CA TRP A 85 22.26 7.66 -20.69
C TRP A 85 22.26 6.29 -21.37
N GLU A 86 23.42 5.77 -21.75
CA GLU A 86 23.59 4.42 -22.29
C GLU A 86 23.20 3.35 -21.24
N CYS A 87 23.58 3.56 -19.98
CA CYS A 87 23.18 2.68 -18.87
C CYS A 87 21.68 2.75 -18.58
N LEU A 88 21.03 3.91 -18.73
CA LEU A 88 19.58 4.06 -18.57
C LEU A 88 18.79 3.38 -19.69
N GLN A 89 19.33 3.31 -20.91
CA GLN A 89 18.66 2.64 -22.04
C GLN A 89 18.72 1.11 -21.94
N ASN A 90 19.78 0.56 -21.34
CA ASN A 90 19.94 -0.89 -21.13
C ASN A 90 20.44 -1.15 -19.70
N PRO A 91 19.58 -1.02 -18.69
CA PRO A 91 19.99 -1.27 -17.32
C PRO A 91 20.37 -2.75 -17.16
N PRO A 92 21.51 -3.08 -16.52
CA PRO A 92 21.86 -4.46 -16.19
C PRO A 92 20.84 -5.03 -15.19
N SER A 93 20.84 -6.35 -14.96
CA SER A 93 19.97 -6.90 -13.91
C SER A 93 20.45 -6.45 -12.53
N TYR A 94 19.53 -6.11 -11.64
CA TYR A 94 19.85 -5.82 -10.25
C TYR A 94 20.57 -7.00 -9.59
N THR A 95 21.66 -6.72 -8.87
CA THR A 95 22.42 -7.72 -8.12
C THR A 95 22.24 -7.46 -6.63
N PRO A 96 21.45 -8.28 -5.90
CA PRO A 96 21.16 -8.03 -4.49
C PRO A 96 22.43 -8.20 -3.65
N SER A 97 22.60 -7.32 -2.66
CA SER A 97 23.68 -7.45 -1.68
C SER A 97 23.43 -8.64 -0.74
N LYS A 98 24.47 -9.11 -0.04
CA LYS A 98 24.33 -10.18 0.95
C LYS A 98 23.39 -9.81 2.09
N GLU A 99 23.36 -8.53 2.48
CA GLU A 99 22.46 -8.02 3.51
C GLU A 99 21.00 -7.98 3.03
N GLU A 100 20.77 -7.63 1.76
CA GLU A 100 19.42 -7.56 1.17
C GLU A 100 18.79 -8.95 1.03
N VAL A 101 19.57 -9.96 0.66
CA VAL A 101 19.10 -11.36 0.62
C VAL A 101 18.74 -11.85 2.03
N LEU A 102 19.53 -11.48 3.04
CA LEU A 102 19.25 -11.83 4.43
C LEU A 102 17.98 -11.14 4.94
N PHE A 103 17.79 -9.87 4.59
CA PHE A 103 16.61 -9.09 4.94
C PHE A 103 15.35 -9.62 4.25
N GLU A 104 15.41 -9.91 2.95
CA GLU A 104 14.27 -10.46 2.20
C GLU A 104 13.84 -11.82 2.78
N LYS A 105 14.81 -12.65 3.15
CA LYS A 105 14.53 -13.93 3.83
C LYS A 105 13.88 -13.73 5.19
N GLY A 106 14.39 -12.81 6.01
CA GLY A 106 13.80 -12.48 7.31
C GLY A 106 12.38 -11.92 7.18
N ALA A 107 12.15 -11.02 6.22
CA ALA A 107 10.83 -10.46 5.95
C ALA A 107 9.83 -11.52 5.47
N LYS A 108 10.25 -12.45 4.60
CA LYS A 108 9.40 -13.57 4.15
C LYS A 108 9.05 -14.52 5.30
N ASP A 109 10.00 -14.84 6.17
CA ASP A 109 9.75 -15.68 7.35
C ASP A 109 8.77 -15.01 8.35
N LEU A 110 8.81 -13.69 8.49
CA LEU A 110 7.88 -12.93 9.35
C LEU A 110 6.46 -12.81 8.77
N LEU A 111 6.34 -12.80 7.44
CA LEU A 111 5.07 -12.68 6.72
C LEU A 111 4.42 -14.03 6.38
N ASP A 112 5.11 -15.15 6.65
CA ASP A 112 4.52 -16.48 6.55
C ASP A 112 3.64 -16.76 7.78
N PHE A 113 2.38 -16.31 7.70
CA PHE A 113 1.38 -16.48 8.75
C PHE A 113 0.90 -17.93 8.93
N GLU A 114 1.21 -18.83 7.99
CA GLU A 114 0.78 -20.22 8.02
C GLU A 114 1.77 -21.11 8.79
N ASN A 115 3.07 -20.82 8.69
CA ASN A 115 4.14 -21.46 9.49
C ASN A 115 4.78 -20.51 10.52
N TYR A 116 4.03 -19.50 10.96
CA TYR A 116 4.52 -18.48 11.88
C TYR A 116 4.98 -19.07 13.21
N ASN A 117 6.28 -19.11 13.44
CA ASN A 117 6.85 -19.53 14.72
C ASN A 117 7.14 -18.30 15.58
N ARG A 118 6.21 -17.97 16.49
CA ARG A 118 6.31 -16.82 17.42
C ARG A 118 7.62 -16.79 18.22
N ASN A 119 8.27 -17.93 18.45
CA ASN A 119 9.53 -17.99 19.20
C ASN A 119 10.76 -17.52 18.40
N LYS A 120 10.63 -17.35 17.08
CA LYS A 120 11.67 -16.80 16.21
C LYS A 120 11.45 -15.34 15.85
N ASP A 121 10.32 -14.77 16.25
CA ASP A 121 10.05 -13.36 16.03
C ASP A 121 10.83 -12.51 17.05
N PRO A 122 11.80 -11.69 16.61
CA PRO A 122 12.57 -10.83 17.50
C PRO A 122 11.75 -9.71 18.14
N TYR A 123 10.47 -9.54 17.75
CA TYR A 123 9.54 -8.54 18.26
C TYR A 123 8.31 -9.16 18.96
N ALA A 124 8.26 -10.49 19.13
CA ALA A 124 7.19 -11.14 19.88
C ALA A 124 7.40 -10.92 21.39
N GLU A 125 6.77 -9.89 21.92
CA GLU A 125 6.59 -9.66 23.36
C GLU A 125 5.57 -10.64 23.99
#